data_AF-A0A357EIV7-F1
#
_entry.id   AF-A0A357EIV7-F1
#
_cell.length_a   1.000
_cell.length_b   1.000
_cell.length_c   1.000
_cell.angle_alpha   90.00
_cell.angle_beta   90.00
_cell.angle_gamma   90.00
#
_symmetry.space_group_name_H-M   'P 1'
#
loop_
_entity.id
_entity.type
_entity.pdbx_description
1 polymer ?
#
loop_
_entity_poly.entity_id
_entity_poly.type
_entity_poly.pdbx_seq_one_letter_code
_entity_poly.pdbx_strand_id
1 'polypeptide(L)'
;MSTAELVQIDGLAPITKEDRKKSKIMLLFPPEWVPTAPYLALPSLTAVLREAGHTVIQRDINIGMWDHFFSMEFLIWVKARLGMQLKGLQENEKAGALTEREMNQLAVVEPAYELDVFDLADRAEDAKQIVRGDRFYNAELLEGALNTFRETMAYISSAYYPASLVFYPMESNLGYRPGVSKEVFACLGDEQVNVYRDLCNQLVLPEVSKEQPDVIGISIGTQMQLLAGLTFAKLIKESFPGIHVVVGGNIITRLQEDLVHHERFFTEVFDSAILYEGEHALLWLIEALNGQRLLASVPNLIYRDAAGLHRNPEVYTEKTQSLPLPDFDGMPLDRYFVPELIIPYLATRGCYWGRCTFCDHGQGYFDQYRGMPAQLVVDQIKSLRDKYQCRHFLFSDESYPPALFKKVSQLLVDQDVGIKWTTLIRFEETLQDQAMWDLAAKAGCCTLYYGMESANERVLNLMDKHAKKSVIQRNLQMAAKSGIWNHVMAFYGFPGETFEEA
;
A
#
# COMPACT_ATOMS: atom_id res chain seq x y z
N MET A 1 -9.49 -32.89 1.27
CA MET A 1 -10.03 -32.65 -0.09
C MET A 1 -11.39 -32.02 0.08
N SER A 2 -11.42 -30.70 0.21
CA SER A 2 -12.63 -29.88 0.24
C SER A 2 -12.76 -29.31 -1.16
N THR A 3 -13.80 -29.67 -1.89
CA THR A 3 -14.17 -29.00 -3.14
C THR A 3 -14.50 -27.55 -2.78
N ALA A 4 -13.56 -26.64 -3.03
CA ALA A 4 -13.71 -25.21 -2.84
C ALA A 4 -14.68 -24.68 -3.89
N GLU A 5 -15.98 -24.84 -3.63
CA GLU A 5 -16.99 -24.02 -4.29
C GLU A 5 -16.84 -22.60 -3.72
N LEU A 6 -16.40 -21.67 -4.58
CA LEU A 6 -16.33 -20.24 -4.27
C LEU A 6 -17.69 -19.77 -3.72
N VAL A 7 -17.63 -18.78 -2.83
CA VAL A 7 -18.83 -18.25 -2.16
C VAL A 7 -19.86 -17.78 -3.20
N GLN A 8 -21.11 -18.18 -3.01
CA GLN A 8 -22.20 -17.89 -3.92
C GLN A 8 -22.70 -16.45 -3.77
N ILE A 9 -22.91 -15.76 -4.89
CA ILE A 9 -23.85 -14.64 -4.95
C ILE A 9 -25.23 -15.25 -5.17
N ASP A 10 -26.20 -14.89 -4.32
CA ASP A 10 -27.57 -15.39 -4.44
C ASP A 10 -28.13 -15.12 -5.86
N GLY A 11 -28.61 -16.17 -6.52
CA GLY A 11 -29.30 -16.05 -7.83
C GLY A 11 -28.46 -16.29 -9.09
N LEU A 12 -27.17 -16.62 -9.00
CA LEU A 12 -26.34 -16.99 -10.17
C LEU A 12 -25.78 -18.41 -10.06
N ALA A 13 -25.87 -19.17 -11.16
CA ALA A 13 -25.31 -20.52 -11.22
C ALA A 13 -23.77 -20.50 -11.10
N PRO A 14 -23.16 -21.38 -10.29
CA PRO A 14 -21.71 -21.42 -10.14
C PRO A 14 -21.03 -21.81 -11.45
N ILE A 15 -19.95 -21.11 -11.81
CA ILE A 15 -19.08 -21.47 -12.94
C ILE A 15 -17.99 -22.38 -12.40
N THR A 16 -17.94 -23.62 -12.90
CA THR A 16 -16.88 -24.57 -12.56
C THR A 16 -15.52 -24.06 -13.05
N LYS A 17 -14.44 -24.57 -12.49
CA LYS A 17 -13.08 -24.16 -12.93
C LYS A 17 -12.83 -24.56 -14.38
N GLU A 18 -13.40 -25.67 -14.82
CA GLU A 18 -13.29 -26.22 -16.17
C GLU A 18 -14.04 -25.35 -17.20
N ASP A 19 -15.19 -24.80 -16.83
CA ASP A 19 -16.03 -23.99 -17.71
C ASP A 19 -15.65 -22.49 -17.71
N ARG A 20 -14.77 -22.06 -16.78
CA ARG A 20 -14.35 -20.65 -16.67
C ARG A 20 -13.43 -20.25 -17.82
N LYS A 21 -13.76 -19.16 -18.51
CA LYS A 21 -12.89 -18.55 -19.51
C LYS A 21 -11.70 -17.89 -18.81
N LYS A 22 -10.50 -18.17 -19.32
CA LYS A 22 -9.25 -17.70 -18.72
C LYS A 22 -8.83 -16.38 -19.35
N SER A 23 -8.65 -15.37 -18.51
CA SER A 23 -7.96 -14.12 -18.83
C SER A 23 -6.54 -14.09 -18.25
N LYS A 24 -5.70 -13.25 -18.84
CA LYS A 24 -4.39 -12.82 -18.33
C LYS A 24 -4.56 -11.48 -17.61
N ILE A 25 -4.23 -11.43 -16.33
CA ILE A 25 -4.41 -10.26 -15.48
C ILE A 25 -3.06 -9.76 -15.02
N MET A 26 -2.86 -8.45 -15.06
CA MET A 26 -1.73 -7.80 -14.41
C MET A 26 -2.23 -6.94 -13.25
N LEU A 27 -1.68 -7.17 -12.07
CA LEU A 27 -1.98 -6.42 -10.85
C LEU A 27 -0.83 -5.48 -10.53
N LEU A 28 -1.15 -4.20 -10.33
CA LEU A 28 -0.20 -3.13 -10.04
C LEU A 28 -0.43 -2.59 -8.63
N PHE A 29 0.66 -2.40 -7.89
CA PHE A 29 0.69 -1.61 -6.67
C PHE A 29 1.49 -0.32 -6.94
N PRO A 30 0.86 0.87 -6.91
CA PRO A 30 1.54 2.13 -7.20
C PRO A 30 2.61 2.48 -6.15
N PRO A 31 3.51 3.43 -6.46
CA PRO A 31 4.43 4.04 -5.49
C PRO A 31 3.76 4.72 -4.30
N GLU A 32 4.58 5.34 -3.44
CA GLU A 32 4.20 6.02 -2.17
C GLU A 32 3.84 5.04 -1.05
N TRP A 33 4.67 4.00 -0.89
CA TRP A 33 4.58 3.04 0.21
C TRP A 33 5.95 2.70 0.79
N VAL A 34 5.99 2.35 2.07
CA VAL A 34 7.24 2.00 2.77
C VAL A 34 7.83 0.70 2.19
N PRO A 35 9.10 0.68 1.74
CA PRO A 35 9.66 -0.45 0.99
C PRO A 35 10.17 -1.61 1.87
N THR A 36 9.61 -1.85 3.05
CA THR A 36 10.11 -2.90 3.97
C THR A 36 9.39 -4.24 3.81
N ALA A 37 8.23 -4.27 3.17
CA ALA A 37 7.47 -5.50 2.90
C ALA A 37 6.56 -5.30 1.67
N PRO A 38 6.20 -6.39 0.97
CA PRO A 38 5.17 -6.33 -0.06
C PRO A 38 3.83 -5.84 0.51
N TYR A 39 3.02 -5.18 -0.31
CA TYR A 39 1.64 -4.86 0.07
C TYR A 39 0.72 -6.08 -0.16
N LEU A 40 -0.07 -6.44 0.86
CA LEU A 40 -0.81 -7.70 0.89
C LEU A 40 -1.94 -7.82 -0.15
N ALA A 41 -2.41 -6.71 -0.73
CA ALA A 41 -3.51 -6.75 -1.68
C ALA A 41 -3.19 -7.58 -2.92
N LEU A 42 -2.01 -7.42 -3.55
CA LEU A 42 -1.73 -8.15 -4.80
C LEU A 42 -1.63 -9.66 -4.55
N PRO A 43 -0.91 -10.15 -3.52
CA PRO A 43 -0.88 -11.58 -3.19
C PRO A 43 -2.26 -12.17 -2.89
N SER A 44 -3.13 -11.41 -2.21
CA SER A 44 -4.47 -11.85 -1.85
C SER A 44 -5.38 -11.98 -3.08
N LEU A 45 -5.38 -10.97 -3.96
CA LEU A 45 -6.11 -11.02 -5.23
C LEU A 45 -5.56 -12.13 -6.14
N THR A 46 -4.24 -12.27 -6.20
CA THR A 46 -3.55 -13.28 -7.02
C THR A 46 -3.94 -14.69 -6.63
N ALA A 47 -4.03 -14.97 -5.33
CA ALA A 47 -4.39 -16.29 -4.84
C ALA A 47 -5.77 -16.74 -5.34
N VAL A 48 -6.79 -15.88 -5.22
CA VAL A 48 -8.16 -16.17 -5.69
C VAL A 48 -8.21 -16.32 -7.21
N LEU A 49 -7.56 -15.42 -7.95
CA LEU A 49 -7.56 -15.46 -9.41
C LEU A 49 -6.82 -16.69 -9.98
N ARG A 50 -5.67 -17.07 -9.40
CA ARG A 50 -4.92 -18.27 -9.82
C ARG A 50 -5.65 -19.55 -9.43
N GLU A 51 -6.30 -19.60 -8.26
CA GLU A 51 -7.16 -20.72 -7.87
C GLU A 51 -8.31 -20.91 -8.88
N ALA A 52 -8.89 -19.80 -9.33
CA ALA A 52 -9.91 -19.77 -10.38
C ALA A 52 -9.40 -20.14 -11.79
N GLY A 53 -8.07 -20.26 -11.99
CA GLY A 53 -7.45 -20.73 -13.23
C GLY A 53 -6.94 -19.64 -14.16
N HIS A 54 -6.90 -18.38 -13.71
CA HIS A 54 -6.36 -17.26 -14.47
C HIS A 54 -4.84 -17.19 -14.42
N THR A 55 -4.24 -16.57 -15.45
CA THR A 55 -2.82 -16.19 -15.42
C THR A 55 -2.70 -14.82 -14.77
N VAL A 56 -1.90 -14.71 -13.71
CA VAL A 56 -1.75 -13.45 -12.96
C VAL A 56 -0.30 -13.03 -12.87
N ILE A 57 -0.03 -11.78 -13.23
CA ILE A 57 1.26 -11.11 -13.13
C ILE A 57 1.16 -10.05 -12.04
N GLN A 58 2.09 -10.09 -11.09
CA GLN A 58 2.17 -9.12 -10.01
C GLN A 58 3.30 -8.13 -10.30
N ARG A 59 3.03 -6.84 -10.13
CA ARG A 59 4.05 -5.78 -10.20
C ARG A 59 3.86 -4.82 -9.04
N ASP A 60 4.75 -4.94 -8.06
CA ASP A 60 4.94 -3.93 -7.02
C ASP A 60 5.78 -2.80 -7.63
N ILE A 61 5.09 -1.77 -8.17
CA ILE A 61 5.76 -0.63 -8.79
C ILE A 61 6.38 0.26 -7.71
N ASN A 62 5.93 0.20 -6.47
CA ASN A 62 6.57 0.91 -5.37
C ASN A 62 8.02 0.43 -5.16
N ILE A 63 8.25 -0.87 -5.00
CA ILE A 63 9.62 -1.36 -4.84
C ILE A 63 10.44 -1.20 -6.14
N GLY A 64 9.79 -1.36 -7.30
CA GLY A 64 10.41 -1.07 -8.60
C GLY A 64 10.86 0.38 -8.76
N MET A 65 10.09 1.35 -8.25
CA MET A 65 10.44 2.77 -8.25
C MET A 65 11.72 3.01 -7.46
N TRP A 66 11.86 2.44 -6.26
CA TRP A 66 13.06 2.64 -5.44
C TRP A 66 14.32 2.09 -6.09
N ASP A 67 14.25 0.90 -6.68
CA ASP A 67 15.39 0.36 -7.44
C ASP A 67 15.78 1.23 -8.62
N HIS A 68 14.77 1.72 -9.35
CA HIS A 68 14.94 2.56 -10.53
C HIS A 68 15.50 3.93 -10.16
N PHE A 69 14.90 4.62 -9.18
CA PHE A 69 15.31 5.95 -8.73
C PHE A 69 16.73 5.98 -8.20
N PHE A 70 17.17 4.90 -7.58
CA PHE A 70 18.53 4.76 -7.02
C PHE A 70 19.47 4.01 -7.97
N SER A 71 19.19 4.04 -9.28
CA SER A 71 20.05 3.46 -10.30
C SER A 71 20.86 4.55 -11.02
N MET A 72 22.06 4.17 -11.46
CA MET A 72 22.90 5.00 -12.33
C MET A 72 22.16 5.46 -13.59
N GLU A 73 21.43 4.54 -14.24
CA GLU A 73 20.73 4.79 -15.49
C GLU A 73 19.67 5.89 -15.35
N PHE A 74 18.86 5.83 -14.28
CA PHE A 74 17.83 6.84 -14.04
C PHE A 74 18.43 8.18 -13.61
N LEU A 75 19.46 8.19 -12.77
CA LEU A 75 20.07 9.45 -12.33
C LEU A 75 20.76 10.19 -13.48
N ILE A 76 21.40 9.48 -14.41
CA ILE A 76 21.90 10.06 -15.66
C ILE A 76 20.75 10.63 -16.50
N TRP A 77 19.62 9.92 -16.59
CA TRP A 77 18.43 10.42 -17.29
C TRP A 77 17.89 11.70 -16.63
N VAL A 78 17.86 11.77 -15.30
CA VAL A 78 17.50 12.97 -14.53
C VAL A 78 18.47 14.13 -14.82
N LYS A 79 19.78 13.87 -14.88
CA LYS A 79 20.78 14.89 -15.26
C LYS A 79 20.53 15.44 -16.67
N ALA A 80 20.18 14.57 -17.62
CA ALA A 80 19.84 14.98 -18.98
C ALA A 80 18.60 15.90 -18.99
N ARG A 81 17.56 15.55 -18.22
CA ARG A 81 16.36 16.39 -18.03
C ARG A 81 16.70 17.75 -17.43
N LEU A 82 17.53 17.79 -16.37
CA LEU A 82 18.01 19.04 -15.77
C LEU A 82 18.76 19.90 -16.79
N GLY A 83 19.63 19.31 -17.61
CA GLY A 83 20.36 20.04 -18.65
C GLY A 83 19.45 20.67 -19.72
N MET A 84 18.39 19.97 -20.12
CA MET A 84 17.38 20.51 -21.04
C MET A 84 16.63 21.69 -20.43
N GLN A 85 16.25 21.60 -19.16
CA GLN A 85 15.57 22.69 -18.44
C GLN A 85 16.49 23.89 -18.23
N LEU A 86 17.72 23.66 -17.77
CA LEU A 86 18.72 24.69 -17.51
C LEU A 86 19.00 25.53 -18.76
N LYS A 87 19.16 24.86 -19.91
CA LYS A 87 19.37 25.56 -21.19
C LYS A 87 18.24 26.54 -21.51
N GLY A 88 16.98 26.10 -21.39
CA GLY A 88 15.83 26.96 -21.64
C GLY A 88 15.73 28.13 -20.67
N LEU A 89 15.99 27.89 -19.38
CA LEU A 89 15.99 28.91 -18.34
C LEU A 89 17.09 29.97 -18.57
N GLN A 90 18.32 29.54 -18.90
CA GLN A 90 19.44 30.46 -19.19
C GLN A 90 19.22 31.25 -20.49
N GLU A 91 18.54 30.70 -21.48
CA GLU A 91 18.13 31.43 -22.69
C GLU A 91 17.12 32.54 -22.34
N ASN A 92 16.11 32.23 -21.50
CA ASN A 92 15.14 33.22 -21.01
C ASN A 92 15.80 34.29 -20.12
N GLU A 93 16.78 33.91 -19.30
CA GLU A 93 17.56 34.83 -18.46
C GLU A 93 18.34 35.83 -19.31
N LYS A 94 19.09 35.35 -20.31
CA LYS A 94 19.85 36.19 -21.24
C LYS A 94 18.94 37.14 -22.03
N ALA A 95 17.71 36.71 -22.31
CA ALA A 95 16.70 37.54 -22.97
C ALA A 95 16.02 38.56 -22.03
N GLY A 96 16.32 38.53 -20.72
CA GLY A 96 15.65 39.37 -19.72
C GLY A 96 14.17 39.04 -19.53
N ALA A 97 13.77 37.81 -19.83
CA ALA A 97 12.38 37.36 -19.91
C ALA A 97 11.98 36.33 -18.85
N LEU A 98 12.84 36.07 -17.85
CA LEU A 98 12.51 35.14 -16.76
C LEU A 98 11.31 35.64 -15.95
N THR A 99 10.33 34.76 -15.77
CA THR A 99 9.29 34.94 -14.77
C THR A 99 9.81 34.61 -13.37
N GLU A 100 9.14 35.09 -12.32
CA GLU A 100 9.50 34.77 -10.92
C GLU A 100 9.54 33.24 -10.68
N ARG A 101 8.61 32.50 -11.29
CA ARG A 101 8.59 31.03 -11.21
C ARG A 101 9.83 30.41 -11.85
N GLU A 102 10.24 30.89 -13.01
CA GLU A 102 11.43 30.39 -13.69
C GLU A 102 12.73 30.81 -12.97
N MET A 103 12.77 31.98 -12.34
CA MET A 103 13.89 32.36 -11.47
C MET A 103 14.04 31.38 -10.30
N ASN A 104 12.93 31.03 -9.64
CA ASN A 104 12.94 30.05 -8.55
C ASN A 104 13.32 28.65 -9.05
N GLN A 105 12.86 28.26 -10.25
CA GLN A 105 13.25 27.00 -10.87
C GLN A 105 14.74 26.97 -11.21
N LEU A 106 15.28 28.05 -11.79
CA LEU A 106 16.70 28.18 -12.13
C LEU A 106 17.58 28.04 -10.87
N ALA A 107 17.18 28.67 -9.76
CA ALA A 107 17.88 28.58 -8.48
C ALA A 107 17.93 27.14 -7.90
N VAL A 108 17.04 26.25 -8.33
CA VAL A 108 17.02 24.83 -7.93
C VAL A 108 17.74 23.95 -8.95
N VAL A 109 17.51 24.18 -10.24
CA VAL A 109 18.02 23.34 -11.33
C VAL A 109 19.52 23.55 -11.56
N GLU A 110 20.02 24.78 -11.47
CA GLU A 110 21.44 25.09 -11.68
C GLU A 110 22.38 24.36 -10.70
N PRO A 111 22.20 24.45 -9.36
CA PRO A 111 23.07 23.72 -8.43
C PRO A 111 22.90 22.20 -8.54
N ALA A 112 21.70 21.71 -8.85
CA ALA A 112 21.48 20.28 -9.05
C ALA A 112 22.22 19.78 -10.31
N TYR A 113 22.24 20.55 -11.39
CA TYR A 113 22.93 20.14 -12.61
C TYR A 113 24.45 19.99 -12.42
N GLU A 114 25.06 20.82 -11.57
CA GLU A 114 26.50 20.77 -11.25
C GLU A 114 26.90 19.59 -10.33
N LEU A 115 25.93 18.89 -9.73
CA LEU A 115 26.18 17.75 -8.86
C LEU A 115 26.85 16.59 -9.62
N ASP A 116 27.82 15.92 -8.98
CA ASP A 116 28.44 14.71 -9.49
C ASP A 116 27.47 13.53 -9.39
N VAL A 117 26.75 13.28 -10.48
CA VAL A 117 25.71 12.25 -10.54
C VAL A 117 26.26 10.84 -10.43
N PHE A 118 27.53 10.64 -10.80
CA PHE A 118 28.15 9.31 -10.74
C PHE A 118 28.45 8.94 -9.29
N ASP A 119 29.00 9.88 -8.51
CA ASP A 119 29.18 9.70 -7.07
C ASP A 119 27.84 9.43 -6.37
N LEU A 120 26.81 10.24 -6.65
CA LEU A 120 25.49 10.06 -6.05
C LEU A 120 24.90 8.69 -6.38
N ALA A 121 25.02 8.25 -7.62
CA ALA A 121 24.54 6.93 -8.05
C ALA A 121 25.29 5.78 -7.39
N ASP A 122 26.62 5.86 -7.30
CA ASP A 122 27.44 4.83 -6.64
C ASP A 122 27.09 4.73 -5.15
N ARG A 123 26.91 5.86 -4.47
CA ARG A 123 26.44 5.89 -3.08
C ARG A 123 25.02 5.33 -2.94
N ALA A 124 24.12 5.64 -3.85
CA ALA A 124 22.73 5.15 -3.82
C ALA A 124 22.66 3.63 -4.03
N GLU A 125 23.51 3.07 -4.90
CA GLU A 125 23.66 1.62 -5.09
C GLU A 125 24.24 0.95 -3.84
N ASP A 126 25.29 1.53 -3.22
CA ASP A 126 25.82 1.02 -1.96
C ASP A 126 24.79 1.08 -0.83
N ALA A 127 24.00 2.16 -0.76
CA ALA A 127 22.91 2.33 0.20
C ALA A 127 21.85 1.22 0.03
N LYS A 128 21.47 0.85 -1.20
CA LYS A 128 20.59 -0.30 -1.46
C LYS A 128 21.19 -1.61 -0.93
N GLN A 129 22.49 -1.83 -1.11
CA GLN A 129 23.17 -3.01 -0.58
C GLN A 129 23.24 -3.01 0.96
N ILE A 130 23.41 -1.83 1.59
CA ILE A 130 23.38 -1.69 3.04
C ILE A 130 22.01 -2.12 3.58
N VAL A 131 20.92 -1.58 3.04
CA VAL A 131 19.58 -1.83 3.61
C VAL A 131 19.05 -3.25 3.38
N ARG A 132 19.60 -3.96 2.38
CA ARG A 132 19.25 -5.34 2.02
C ARG A 132 20.16 -6.41 2.64
N GLY A 133 21.23 -6.02 3.33
CA GLY A 133 22.26 -6.95 3.78
C GLY A 133 22.69 -6.74 5.23
N ASP A 134 23.69 -7.49 5.67
CA ASP A 134 24.15 -7.50 7.07
C ASP A 134 24.62 -6.13 7.57
N ARG A 135 25.06 -5.24 6.66
CA ARG A 135 25.45 -3.85 7.00
C ARG A 135 24.28 -3.03 7.55
N PHE A 136 23.03 -3.44 7.32
CA PHE A 136 21.83 -2.84 7.91
C PHE A 136 21.93 -2.72 9.44
N TYR A 137 22.55 -3.69 10.11
CA TYR A 137 22.63 -3.72 11.57
C TYR A 137 23.72 -2.80 12.16
N ASN A 138 24.51 -2.12 11.30
CA ASN A 138 25.40 -1.05 11.72
C ASN A 138 24.65 0.30 11.62
N ALA A 139 24.40 0.93 12.76
CA ALA A 139 23.60 2.15 12.84
C ALA A 139 24.16 3.31 12.00
N GLU A 140 25.48 3.52 11.98
CA GLU A 140 26.13 4.60 11.23
C GLU A 140 26.00 4.37 9.71
N LEU A 141 26.19 3.12 9.26
CA LEU A 141 26.03 2.76 7.86
C LEU A 141 24.57 2.88 7.42
N LEU A 142 23.63 2.41 8.24
CA LEU A 142 22.20 2.55 7.97
C LEU A 142 21.80 4.01 7.88
N GLU A 143 22.20 4.86 8.84
CA GLU A 143 21.94 6.30 8.80
C GLU A 143 22.51 6.95 7.53
N GLY A 144 23.75 6.62 7.17
CA GLY A 144 24.37 7.08 5.92
C GLY A 144 23.59 6.65 4.66
N ALA A 145 23.09 5.40 4.62
CA ALA A 145 22.27 4.91 3.53
C ALA A 145 20.93 5.64 3.42
N LEU A 146 20.23 5.86 4.55
CA LEU A 146 18.96 6.59 4.57
C LEU A 146 19.16 8.07 4.16
N ASN A 147 20.26 8.70 4.58
CA ASN A 147 20.60 10.06 4.14
C ASN A 147 20.91 10.12 2.64
N THR A 148 21.62 9.13 2.10
CA THR A 148 21.86 9.03 0.66
C THR A 148 20.55 8.90 -0.13
N PHE A 149 19.57 8.14 0.36
CA PHE A 149 18.25 8.09 -0.27
C PHE A 149 17.54 9.46 -0.25
N ARG A 150 17.62 10.19 0.86
CA ARG A 150 17.05 11.56 0.96
C ARG A 150 17.71 12.52 -0.03
N GLU A 151 19.05 12.50 -0.12
CA GLU A 151 19.80 13.31 -1.08
C GLU A 151 19.42 12.97 -2.52
N THR A 152 19.32 11.67 -2.83
CA THR A 152 18.95 11.20 -4.16
C THR A 152 17.53 11.65 -4.53
N MET A 153 16.58 11.55 -3.59
CA MET A 153 15.22 12.05 -3.80
C MET A 153 15.16 13.57 -3.98
N ALA A 154 15.96 14.33 -3.23
CA ALA A 154 16.07 15.77 -3.41
C ALA A 154 16.63 16.12 -4.80
N TYR A 155 17.65 15.41 -5.26
CA TYR A 155 18.20 15.57 -6.61
C TYR A 155 17.16 15.29 -7.71
N ILE A 156 16.42 14.19 -7.59
CA ILE A 156 15.33 13.87 -8.52
C ILE A 156 14.28 14.99 -8.50
N SER A 157 13.87 15.45 -7.31
CA SER A 157 12.88 16.52 -7.14
C SER A 157 13.25 17.80 -7.89
N SER A 158 14.54 18.16 -7.94
CA SER A 158 15.01 19.33 -8.69
C SER A 158 14.61 19.29 -10.18
N ALA A 159 14.57 18.11 -10.79
CA ALA A 159 14.17 17.94 -12.19
C ALA A 159 12.65 18.01 -12.42
N TYR A 160 11.86 18.00 -11.35
CA TYR A 160 10.40 18.07 -11.35
C TYR A 160 9.86 19.29 -10.59
N TYR A 161 10.70 20.30 -10.34
CA TYR A 161 10.31 21.51 -9.61
C TYR A 161 8.98 22.09 -10.12
N PRO A 162 8.01 22.44 -9.23
CA PRO A 162 8.13 22.51 -7.77
C PRO A 162 7.73 21.22 -7.01
N ALA A 163 7.66 20.06 -7.68
CA ALA A 163 7.45 18.80 -6.97
C ALA A 163 8.56 18.55 -5.94
N SER A 164 8.16 17.96 -4.81
CA SER A 164 9.05 17.50 -3.75
C SER A 164 8.79 16.03 -3.52
N LEU A 165 9.73 15.19 -3.90
CA LEU A 165 9.71 13.76 -3.66
C LEU A 165 10.52 13.47 -2.40
N VAL A 166 10.00 12.64 -1.51
CA VAL A 166 10.60 12.46 -0.18
C VAL A 166 10.83 11.00 0.15
N PHE A 167 12.02 10.72 0.68
CA PHE A 167 12.29 9.46 1.35
C PHE A 167 12.02 9.62 2.86
N TYR A 168 10.84 9.21 3.31
CA TYR A 168 10.38 9.13 4.71
C TYR A 168 10.25 10.48 5.44
N PRO A 169 9.04 10.91 5.87
CA PRO A 169 7.77 10.24 5.61
C PRO A 169 7.47 10.19 4.10
N MET A 170 6.85 9.11 3.63
CA MET A 170 6.57 8.85 2.20
C MET A 170 5.39 9.70 1.75
N GLU A 171 5.61 11.01 1.65
CA GLU A 171 4.58 12.02 1.38
C GLU A 171 5.05 12.97 0.26
N SER A 172 5.25 12.43 -0.94
CA SER A 172 5.64 13.26 -2.08
C SER A 172 4.56 14.28 -2.42
N ASN A 173 4.96 15.54 -2.64
CA ASN A 173 4.07 16.64 -2.96
C ASN A 173 4.31 17.12 -4.39
N LEU A 174 3.34 16.89 -5.27
CA LEU A 174 3.40 17.35 -6.67
C LEU A 174 2.83 18.77 -6.86
N GLY A 175 2.47 19.49 -5.80
CA GLY A 175 1.83 20.81 -5.89
C GLY A 175 0.35 20.77 -6.29
N TYR A 176 -0.26 19.59 -6.27
CA TYR A 176 -1.67 19.36 -6.60
C TYR A 176 -2.41 18.78 -5.40
N ARG A 177 -3.67 19.21 -5.20
CA ARG A 177 -4.55 18.71 -4.14
C ARG A 177 -5.31 17.46 -4.60
N PRO A 178 -5.04 16.27 -4.02
CA PRO A 178 -5.71 15.04 -4.44
C PRO A 178 -7.23 15.04 -4.20
N GLY A 179 -7.72 15.87 -3.28
CA GLY A 179 -9.15 16.04 -3.01
C GLY A 179 -9.89 16.99 -3.96
N VAL A 180 -9.24 17.53 -4.99
CA VAL A 180 -9.86 18.45 -5.95
C VAL A 180 -9.78 17.86 -7.36
N SER A 181 -10.87 17.32 -7.89
CA SER A 181 -10.89 16.60 -9.17
C SER A 181 -10.26 17.39 -10.34
N LYS A 182 -10.49 18.72 -10.40
CA LYS A 182 -9.86 19.59 -11.42
C LYS A 182 -8.33 19.57 -11.34
N GLU A 183 -7.76 19.58 -10.13
CA GLU A 183 -6.32 19.52 -9.90
C GLU A 183 -5.77 18.12 -10.13
N VAL A 184 -6.51 17.07 -9.78
CA VAL A 184 -6.16 15.70 -10.15
C VAL A 184 -5.98 15.60 -11.66
N PHE A 185 -6.98 16.00 -12.46
CA PHE A 185 -6.88 15.96 -13.93
C PHE A 185 -5.75 16.83 -14.49
N ALA A 186 -5.47 17.99 -13.88
CA ALA A 186 -4.33 18.82 -14.27
C ALA A 186 -3.00 18.08 -14.02
N CYS A 187 -2.85 17.45 -12.84
CA CYS A 187 -1.67 16.65 -12.50
C CYS A 187 -1.46 15.47 -13.45
N LEU A 188 -2.53 14.75 -13.81
CA LEU A 188 -2.42 13.58 -14.71
C LEU A 188 -1.85 13.97 -16.09
N GLY A 189 -2.07 15.20 -16.55
CA GLY A 189 -1.55 15.74 -17.80
C GLY A 189 -0.26 16.56 -17.68
N ASP A 190 0.28 16.75 -16.48
CA ASP A 190 1.45 17.61 -16.25
C ASP A 190 2.76 16.84 -16.51
N GLU A 191 3.40 17.08 -17.65
CA GLU A 191 4.67 16.44 -18.04
C GLU A 191 5.90 17.03 -17.34
N GLN A 192 5.75 18.19 -16.71
CA GLN A 192 6.84 18.86 -16.02
C GLN A 192 6.97 18.38 -14.57
N VAL A 193 5.84 18.27 -13.85
CA VAL A 193 5.81 18.09 -12.39
C VAL A 193 5.46 16.65 -11.99
N ASN A 194 4.66 15.94 -12.78
CA ASN A 194 4.20 14.59 -12.42
C ASN A 194 5.23 13.51 -12.81
N VAL A 195 6.16 13.24 -11.90
CA VAL A 195 7.18 12.18 -12.03
C VAL A 195 6.60 10.80 -12.35
N TYR A 196 5.36 10.52 -11.93
CA TYR A 196 4.75 9.22 -12.17
C TYR A 196 4.45 8.96 -13.65
N ARG A 197 4.40 10.00 -14.49
CA ARG A 197 4.30 9.83 -15.95
C ARG A 197 5.55 9.15 -16.50
N ASP A 198 6.72 9.67 -16.14
CA ASP A 198 8.01 9.11 -16.56
C ASP A 198 8.22 7.70 -15.98
N LEU A 199 7.86 7.50 -14.71
CA LEU A 199 7.89 6.19 -14.07
C LEU A 199 6.99 5.17 -14.80
N CYS A 200 5.77 5.57 -15.19
CA CYS A 200 4.86 4.71 -15.93
C CYS A 200 5.44 4.34 -17.30
N ASN A 201 5.95 5.33 -18.04
CA ASN A 201 6.56 5.13 -19.35
C ASN A 201 7.78 4.20 -19.30
N GLN A 202 8.57 4.27 -18.23
CA GLN A 202 9.82 3.54 -18.10
C GLN A 202 9.66 2.15 -17.48
N LEU A 203 8.75 1.97 -16.52
CA LEU A 203 8.59 0.70 -15.79
C LEU A 203 7.30 -0.06 -16.10
N VAL A 204 6.20 0.63 -16.39
CA VAL A 204 4.86 0.02 -16.47
C VAL A 204 4.49 -0.31 -17.91
N LEU A 205 4.48 0.68 -18.81
CA LEU A 205 4.07 0.48 -20.20
C LEU A 205 4.89 -0.57 -20.96
N PRO A 206 6.23 -0.68 -20.78
CA PRO A 206 7.02 -1.73 -21.41
C PRO A 206 6.60 -3.14 -20.97
N GLU A 207 6.31 -3.31 -19.68
CA GLU A 207 5.84 -4.58 -19.13
C GLU A 207 4.42 -4.90 -19.58
N VAL A 208 3.52 -3.91 -19.67
CA VAL A 208 2.18 -4.09 -20.25
C VAL A 208 2.27 -4.52 -21.73
N SER A 209 3.15 -3.88 -22.51
CA SER A 209 3.38 -4.21 -23.92
C SER A 209 3.90 -5.64 -24.10
N LYS A 210 4.84 -6.05 -23.25
CA LYS A 210 5.44 -7.38 -23.25
C LYS A 210 4.44 -8.46 -22.83
N GLU A 211 3.68 -8.21 -21.77
CA GLU A 211 2.80 -9.21 -21.18
C GLU A 211 1.43 -9.28 -21.87
N GLN A 212 0.95 -8.20 -22.49
CA GLN A 212 -0.36 -8.14 -23.15
C GLN A 212 -1.51 -8.71 -22.28
N PRO A 213 -1.75 -8.15 -21.07
CA PRO A 213 -2.86 -8.60 -20.23
C PRO A 213 -4.21 -8.17 -20.82
N ASP A 214 -5.26 -8.95 -20.54
CA ASP A 214 -6.64 -8.60 -20.89
C ASP A 214 -7.23 -7.58 -19.90
N VAL A 215 -6.80 -7.66 -18.64
CA VAL A 215 -7.27 -6.82 -17.53
C VAL A 215 -6.08 -6.33 -16.71
N ILE A 216 -6.08 -5.05 -16.36
CA ILE A 216 -5.14 -4.46 -15.41
C ILE A 216 -5.89 -4.00 -14.17
N GLY A 217 -5.51 -4.54 -13.00
CA GLY A 217 -6.01 -4.10 -11.70
C GLY A 217 -4.99 -3.23 -10.98
N ILE A 218 -5.40 -2.04 -10.51
CA ILE A 218 -4.52 -1.12 -9.77
C ILE A 218 -5.05 -0.98 -8.34
N SER A 219 -4.27 -1.44 -7.36
CA SER A 219 -4.61 -1.37 -5.94
C SER A 219 -4.08 -0.08 -5.32
N ILE A 220 -4.96 0.89 -5.08
CA ILE A 220 -4.65 2.19 -4.49
C ILE A 220 -5.06 2.15 -3.02
N GLY A 221 -4.07 1.95 -2.13
CA GLY A 221 -4.31 1.73 -0.70
C GLY A 221 -4.51 3.01 0.08
N THR A 222 -3.70 4.05 -0.20
CA THR A 222 -3.69 5.30 0.56
C THR A 222 -3.94 6.52 -0.32
N GLN A 223 -4.20 7.66 0.32
CA GLN A 223 -4.33 8.94 -0.37
C GLN A 223 -3.06 9.35 -1.13
N MET A 224 -1.87 9.03 -0.61
CA MET A 224 -0.60 9.39 -1.25
C MET A 224 -0.40 8.67 -2.59
N GLN A 225 -0.91 7.44 -2.71
CA GLN A 225 -0.83 6.66 -3.95
C GLN A 225 -1.82 7.12 -5.03
N LEU A 226 -2.77 8.00 -4.71
CA LEU A 226 -3.88 8.33 -5.62
C LEU A 226 -3.38 8.95 -6.94
N LEU A 227 -2.49 9.93 -6.88
CA LEU A 227 -1.96 10.57 -8.09
C LEU A 227 -1.15 9.60 -8.95
N ALA A 228 -0.32 8.75 -8.33
CA ALA A 228 0.46 7.74 -9.04
C ALA A 228 -0.45 6.70 -9.71
N GLY A 229 -1.38 6.12 -8.95
CA GLY A 229 -2.31 5.09 -9.44
C GLY A 229 -3.22 5.59 -10.57
N LEU A 230 -3.76 6.80 -10.45
CA LEU A 230 -4.59 7.41 -11.51
C LEU A 230 -3.76 7.83 -12.74
N THR A 231 -2.49 8.23 -12.55
CA THR A 231 -1.59 8.51 -13.67
C THR A 231 -1.32 7.24 -14.47
N PHE A 232 -1.04 6.12 -13.78
CA PHE A 232 -0.84 4.83 -14.44
C PHE A 232 -2.09 4.38 -15.18
N ALA A 233 -3.26 4.45 -14.52
CA ALA A 233 -4.54 4.08 -15.13
C ALA A 233 -4.77 4.83 -16.45
N LYS A 234 -4.61 6.17 -16.43
CA LYS A 234 -4.78 7.03 -17.61
C LYS A 234 -3.82 6.64 -18.73
N LEU A 235 -2.53 6.56 -18.45
CA LEU A 235 -1.51 6.29 -19.47
C LEU A 235 -1.66 4.89 -20.08
N ILE A 236 -2.03 3.90 -19.27
CA ILE A 236 -2.33 2.55 -19.75
C ILE A 236 -3.55 2.56 -20.67
N LYS A 237 -4.64 3.22 -20.26
CA LYS A 237 -5.87 3.30 -21.07
C LYS A 237 -5.64 4.03 -22.40
N GLU A 238 -4.84 5.09 -22.40
CA GLU A 238 -4.46 5.84 -23.61
C GLU A 238 -3.55 5.01 -24.54
N SER A 239 -2.61 4.25 -23.98
CA SER A 239 -1.64 3.46 -24.76
C SER A 239 -2.21 2.13 -25.24
N PHE A 240 -3.15 1.55 -24.50
CA PHE A 240 -3.69 0.20 -24.71
C PHE A 240 -5.22 0.19 -24.54
N PRO A 241 -5.99 0.81 -25.45
CA PRO A 241 -7.45 0.96 -25.31
C PRO A 241 -8.25 -0.35 -25.34
N GLY A 242 -7.61 -1.48 -25.66
CA GLY A 242 -8.22 -2.80 -25.63
C GLY A 242 -8.10 -3.52 -24.27
N ILE A 243 -7.34 -2.97 -23.32
CA ILE A 243 -7.16 -3.54 -21.99
C ILE A 243 -8.17 -2.91 -21.03
N HIS A 244 -8.90 -3.72 -20.29
CA HIS A 244 -9.82 -3.21 -19.27
C HIS A 244 -9.04 -2.80 -18.01
N VAL A 245 -9.11 -1.53 -17.63
CA VAL A 245 -8.43 -0.98 -16.45
C VAL A 245 -9.42 -0.86 -15.28
N VAL A 246 -9.17 -1.61 -14.21
CA VAL A 246 -9.95 -1.56 -12.96
C VAL A 246 -9.10 -1.01 -11.82
N VAL A 247 -9.66 -0.07 -11.06
CA VAL A 247 -9.04 0.45 -9.83
C VAL A 247 -9.76 -0.09 -8.60
N GLY A 248 -9.04 -0.24 -7.49
CA GLY A 248 -9.62 -0.62 -6.21
C GLY A 248 -8.73 -0.21 -5.04
N GLY A 249 -9.10 -0.62 -3.83
CA GLY A 249 -8.39 -0.30 -2.60
C GLY A 249 -9.14 0.70 -1.71
N ASN A 250 -8.59 0.92 -0.50
CA ASN A 250 -9.31 1.63 0.56
C ASN A 250 -9.67 3.07 0.14
N ILE A 251 -8.74 3.82 -0.46
CA ILE A 251 -9.06 5.20 -0.87
C ILE A 251 -10.16 5.27 -1.95
N ILE A 252 -10.21 4.30 -2.87
CA ILE A 252 -11.29 4.22 -3.88
C ILE A 252 -12.65 3.99 -3.21
N THR A 253 -12.67 3.12 -2.20
CA THR A 253 -13.88 2.85 -1.38
C THR A 253 -14.36 4.11 -0.65
N ARG A 254 -13.44 4.89 -0.10
CA ARG A 254 -13.75 6.14 0.61
C ARG A 254 -14.30 7.23 -0.31
N LEU A 255 -13.93 7.20 -1.59
CA LEU A 255 -14.40 8.14 -2.60
C LEU A 255 -15.72 7.70 -3.27
N GLN A 256 -16.35 6.60 -2.82
CA GLN A 256 -17.52 6.01 -3.49
C GLN A 256 -18.69 6.98 -3.71
N GLU A 257 -18.92 7.92 -2.79
CA GLU A 257 -20.03 8.88 -2.86
C GLU A 257 -19.76 9.96 -3.92
N ASP A 258 -18.50 10.39 -4.07
CA ASP A 258 -18.11 11.38 -5.06
C ASP A 258 -17.86 10.76 -6.43
N LEU A 259 -17.34 9.53 -6.49
CA LEU A 259 -16.89 8.91 -7.72
C LEU A 259 -18.04 8.68 -8.72
N VAL A 260 -19.26 8.41 -8.22
CA VAL A 260 -20.47 8.27 -9.02
C VAL A 260 -20.95 9.58 -9.67
N HIS A 261 -20.40 10.73 -9.26
CA HIS A 261 -20.68 12.04 -9.83
C HIS A 261 -19.59 12.51 -10.81
N HIS A 262 -18.56 11.69 -11.04
CA HIS A 262 -17.40 12.05 -11.85
C HIS A 262 -17.17 11.06 -13.00
N GLU A 263 -18.12 10.98 -13.94
CA GLU A 263 -18.06 10.12 -15.14
C GLU A 263 -16.75 10.26 -15.92
N ARG A 264 -16.15 11.45 -15.91
CA ARG A 264 -14.87 11.75 -16.58
C ARG A 264 -13.73 10.79 -16.18
N PHE A 265 -13.70 10.31 -14.93
CA PHE A 265 -12.71 9.30 -14.53
C PHE A 265 -12.89 7.98 -15.27
N PHE A 266 -14.14 7.56 -15.50
CA PHE A 266 -14.47 6.30 -16.19
C PHE A 266 -14.32 6.40 -17.72
N THR A 267 -14.26 7.61 -18.27
CA THR A 267 -14.01 7.82 -19.70
C THR A 267 -12.53 8.04 -20.01
N GLU A 268 -11.80 8.77 -19.16
CA GLU A 268 -10.44 9.22 -19.44
C GLU A 268 -9.34 8.53 -18.62
N VAL A 269 -9.68 7.81 -17.55
CA VAL A 269 -8.68 7.33 -16.57
C VAL A 269 -8.74 5.81 -16.35
N PHE A 270 -9.90 5.24 -16.05
CA PHE A 270 -10.08 3.78 -15.89
C PHE A 270 -11.45 3.35 -16.41
N ASP A 271 -11.79 2.07 -16.42
CA ASP A 271 -13.07 1.53 -16.94
C ASP A 271 -14.06 1.15 -15.83
N SER A 272 -13.54 0.74 -14.67
CA SER A 272 -14.36 0.35 -13.52
C SER A 272 -13.62 0.55 -12.20
N ALA A 273 -14.36 0.57 -11.10
CA ALA A 273 -13.83 0.63 -9.75
C ALA A 273 -14.48 -0.45 -8.88
N ILE A 274 -13.67 -1.12 -8.06
CA ILE A 274 -14.13 -2.07 -7.05
C ILE A 274 -14.02 -1.43 -5.68
N LEU A 275 -15.13 -1.41 -4.95
CA LEU A 275 -15.26 -0.91 -3.58
C LEU A 275 -15.00 -2.04 -2.57
N TYR A 276 -14.71 -1.68 -1.33
CA TYR A 276 -14.55 -2.61 -0.20
C TYR A 276 -13.54 -3.74 -0.50
N GLU A 277 -13.95 -4.99 -0.30
CA GLU A 277 -13.15 -6.19 -0.51
C GLU A 277 -13.25 -6.63 -1.98
N GLY A 278 -12.10 -6.99 -2.55
CA GLY A 278 -11.92 -7.05 -4.01
C GLY A 278 -11.64 -8.45 -4.54
N GLU A 279 -11.41 -9.43 -3.68
CA GLU A 279 -10.92 -10.76 -4.05
C GLU A 279 -11.90 -11.48 -4.98
N HIS A 280 -13.13 -11.73 -4.56
CA HIS A 280 -14.16 -12.31 -5.44
C HIS A 280 -14.79 -11.27 -6.38
N ALA A 281 -14.91 -10.01 -5.97
CA ALA A 281 -15.48 -8.96 -6.83
C ALA A 281 -14.68 -8.80 -8.13
N LEU A 282 -13.35 -8.87 -8.07
CA LEU A 282 -12.49 -8.83 -9.25
C LEU A 282 -12.64 -10.09 -10.11
N LEU A 283 -12.73 -11.26 -9.50
CA LEU A 283 -13.01 -12.51 -10.22
C LEU A 283 -14.34 -12.43 -10.98
N TRP A 284 -15.41 -11.96 -10.34
CA TRP A 284 -16.73 -11.85 -10.95
C TRP A 284 -16.78 -10.74 -12.02
N LEU A 285 -16.02 -9.67 -11.87
CA LEU A 285 -15.81 -8.69 -12.95
C LEU A 285 -15.15 -9.35 -14.17
N ILE A 286 -14.08 -10.13 -13.98
CA ILE A 286 -13.40 -10.82 -15.08
C ILE A 286 -14.36 -11.80 -15.79
N GLU A 287 -15.16 -12.54 -15.04
CA GLU A 287 -16.19 -13.42 -15.61
C GLU A 287 -17.26 -12.62 -16.39
N ALA A 288 -17.64 -11.43 -15.91
CA ALA A 288 -18.56 -10.55 -16.63
C ALA A 288 -17.95 -10.02 -17.94
N LEU A 289 -16.68 -9.60 -17.93
CA LEU A 289 -15.94 -9.19 -19.13
C LEU A 289 -15.81 -10.32 -20.15
N ASN A 290 -15.71 -11.57 -19.68
CA ASN A 290 -15.69 -12.77 -20.50
C ASN A 290 -17.08 -13.20 -21.01
N GLY A 291 -18.14 -12.46 -20.66
CA GLY A 291 -19.53 -12.75 -21.04
C GLY A 291 -20.15 -13.94 -20.32
N GLN A 292 -19.61 -14.32 -19.16
CA GLN A 292 -20.12 -15.42 -18.33
C GLN A 292 -21.01 -14.93 -17.19
N ARG A 293 -21.10 -13.60 -16.99
CA ARG A 293 -21.89 -12.94 -15.95
C ARG A 293 -22.37 -11.58 -16.45
N LEU A 294 -23.41 -11.03 -15.85
CA LEU A 294 -23.84 -9.66 -16.12
C LEU A 294 -23.05 -8.68 -15.24
N LEU A 295 -22.56 -7.57 -15.80
CA LEU A 295 -21.88 -6.52 -15.03
C LEU A 295 -22.74 -6.01 -13.88
N ALA A 296 -24.06 -5.85 -14.08
CA ALA A 296 -25.02 -5.40 -13.06
C ALA A 296 -25.15 -6.35 -11.85
N SER A 297 -24.61 -7.58 -11.93
CA SER A 297 -24.67 -8.59 -10.87
C SER A 297 -23.34 -8.76 -10.12
N VAL A 298 -22.31 -7.96 -10.46
CA VAL A 298 -21.03 -7.99 -9.76
C VAL A 298 -21.13 -7.08 -8.53
N PRO A 299 -21.07 -7.62 -7.31
CA PRO A 299 -21.12 -6.80 -6.10
C PRO A 299 -19.90 -5.88 -6.02
N ASN A 300 -20.01 -4.82 -5.24
CA ASN A 300 -18.95 -3.83 -5.01
C ASN A 300 -18.51 -3.04 -6.25
N LEU A 301 -19.14 -3.21 -7.41
CA LEU A 301 -18.68 -2.65 -8.69
C LEU A 301 -19.32 -1.28 -8.97
N ILE A 302 -18.47 -0.32 -9.36
CA ILE A 302 -18.86 0.84 -10.16
C ILE A 302 -18.32 0.64 -11.57
N TYR A 303 -19.17 0.77 -12.58
CA TYR A 303 -18.79 0.59 -13.99
C TYR A 303 -19.55 1.56 -14.88
N ARG A 304 -19.04 1.76 -16.09
CA ARG A 304 -19.69 2.57 -17.11
C ARG A 304 -20.08 1.72 -18.31
N ASP A 305 -21.27 1.95 -18.85
CA ASP A 305 -21.72 1.39 -20.11
C ASP A 305 -22.34 2.45 -21.03
N ALA A 306 -23.09 2.03 -22.06
CA ALA A 306 -23.75 2.93 -22.99
C ALA A 306 -24.90 3.76 -22.37
N ALA A 307 -25.49 3.30 -21.25
CA ALA A 307 -26.54 4.00 -20.51
C ALA A 307 -25.97 4.98 -19.48
N GLY A 308 -24.67 4.91 -19.18
CA GLY A 308 -23.97 5.86 -18.30
C GLY A 308 -23.18 5.15 -17.21
N LEU A 309 -22.96 5.86 -16.11
CA LEU A 309 -22.25 5.36 -14.94
C LEU A 309 -23.21 4.66 -13.98
N HIS A 310 -22.84 3.46 -13.54
CA HIS A 310 -23.63 2.61 -12.65
C HIS A 310 -22.83 2.22 -11.42
N ARG A 311 -23.50 2.24 -10.26
CA ARG A 311 -23.02 1.62 -9.03
C ARG A 311 -23.95 0.47 -8.70
N ASN A 312 -23.41 -0.74 -8.60
CA ASN A 312 -24.21 -1.88 -8.19
C ASN A 312 -24.55 -1.76 -6.69
N PRO A 313 -25.82 -2.05 -6.30
CA PRO A 313 -26.27 -1.86 -4.92
C PRO A 313 -25.80 -2.97 -3.98
N GLU A 314 -25.49 -4.15 -4.51
CA GLU A 314 -25.05 -5.30 -3.72
C GLU A 314 -23.61 -5.12 -3.24
N VAL A 315 -23.41 -5.35 -1.93
CA VAL A 315 -22.11 -5.35 -1.29
C VAL A 315 -21.80 -6.77 -0.83
N TYR A 316 -20.62 -7.25 -1.17
CA TYR A 316 -20.13 -8.56 -0.77
C TYR A 316 -18.89 -8.42 0.13
N THR A 317 -18.88 -9.15 1.23
CA THR A 317 -17.74 -9.24 2.16
C THR A 317 -17.19 -10.66 2.17
N GLU A 318 -15.86 -10.77 2.25
CA GLU A 318 -15.21 -12.05 2.13
C GLU A 318 -15.43 -12.94 3.36
N LYS A 319 -15.64 -14.23 3.08
CA LYS A 319 -15.54 -15.29 4.09
C LYS A 319 -14.06 -15.55 4.33
N THR A 320 -13.46 -14.81 5.26
CA THR A 320 -12.01 -14.82 5.54
C THR A 320 -11.39 -16.22 5.70
N GLN A 321 -12.12 -17.15 6.32
CA GLN A 321 -11.68 -18.53 6.55
C GLN A 321 -11.66 -19.40 5.28
N SER A 322 -12.33 -18.95 4.22
CA SER A 322 -12.46 -19.65 2.93
C SER A 322 -11.54 -19.08 1.86
N LEU A 323 -10.85 -17.96 2.14
CA LEU A 323 -9.88 -17.39 1.20
C LEU A 323 -8.64 -18.29 1.12
N PRO A 324 -8.06 -18.46 -0.09
CA PRO A 324 -6.78 -19.12 -0.24
C PRO A 324 -5.66 -18.32 0.44
N LEU A 325 -4.54 -18.99 0.70
CA LEU A 325 -3.33 -18.34 1.19
C LEU A 325 -2.84 -17.28 0.19
N PRO A 326 -2.44 -16.08 0.65
CA PRO A 326 -1.86 -15.07 -0.22
C PRO A 326 -0.68 -15.63 -1.01
N ASP A 327 -0.65 -15.33 -2.31
CA ASP A 327 0.33 -15.88 -3.24
C ASP A 327 1.35 -14.82 -3.65
N PHE A 328 2.55 -14.89 -3.07
CA PHE A 328 3.66 -13.99 -3.35
C PHE A 328 4.51 -14.44 -4.57
N ASP A 329 4.12 -15.51 -5.27
CA ASP A 329 4.92 -16.04 -6.38
C ASP A 329 4.94 -15.05 -7.55
N GLY A 330 6.16 -14.69 -7.97
CA GLY A 330 6.43 -13.69 -9.00
C GLY A 330 6.71 -12.28 -8.48
N MET A 331 6.65 -12.05 -7.16
CA MET A 331 7.07 -10.78 -6.55
C MET A 331 8.60 -10.75 -6.31
N PRO A 332 9.23 -9.56 -6.34
CA PRO A 332 10.66 -9.41 -6.10
C PRO A 332 10.98 -9.36 -4.59
N LEU A 333 10.80 -10.49 -3.89
CA LEU A 333 10.88 -10.57 -2.43
C LEU A 333 12.27 -10.25 -1.85
N ASP A 334 13.32 -10.30 -2.66
CA ASP A 334 14.71 -9.97 -2.31
C ASP A 334 15.03 -8.47 -2.42
N ARG A 335 14.09 -7.65 -2.90
CA ARG A 335 14.34 -6.23 -3.17
C ARG A 335 13.87 -5.28 -2.06
N TYR A 336 13.12 -5.73 -1.08
CA TYR A 336 12.65 -4.89 0.02
C TYR A 336 13.83 -4.38 0.88
N PHE A 337 13.70 -3.19 1.47
CA PHE A 337 14.76 -2.47 2.21
C PHE A 337 14.91 -2.97 3.64
N VAL A 338 15.05 -4.29 3.75
CA VAL A 338 15.29 -5.03 4.99
C VAL A 338 16.18 -6.23 4.65
N PRO A 339 17.09 -6.64 5.56
CA PRO A 339 17.94 -7.81 5.33
C PRO A 339 17.18 -9.13 5.38
N GLU A 340 16.07 -9.16 6.12
CA GLU A 340 15.26 -10.33 6.36
C GLU A 340 13.89 -10.16 5.72
N LEU A 341 13.44 -11.13 4.91
CA LEU A 341 12.14 -11.09 4.26
C LEU A 341 11.01 -11.06 5.29
N ILE A 342 10.20 -9.99 5.23
CA ILE A 342 8.98 -9.82 6.01
C ILE A 342 7.77 -10.13 5.13
N ILE A 343 6.97 -11.11 5.54
CA ILE A 343 5.69 -11.41 4.87
C ILE A 343 4.53 -10.77 5.64
N PRO A 344 3.72 -9.91 5.01
CA PRO A 344 2.50 -9.41 5.62
C PRO A 344 1.46 -10.54 5.71
N TYR A 345 0.66 -10.51 6.76
CA TYR A 345 -0.43 -11.43 7.00
C TYR A 345 -1.59 -10.68 7.66
N LEU A 346 -2.82 -11.08 7.37
CA LEU A 346 -3.99 -10.41 7.90
C LEU A 346 -4.88 -11.45 8.59
N ALA A 347 -4.93 -11.42 9.92
CA ALA A 347 -5.70 -12.40 10.70
C ALA A 347 -7.19 -12.02 10.84
N THR A 348 -7.49 -10.74 10.65
CA THR A 348 -8.79 -10.12 10.86
C THR A 348 -9.10 -9.07 9.79
N ARG A 349 -10.38 -8.85 9.51
CA ARG A 349 -10.88 -7.75 8.66
C ARG A 349 -11.63 -6.79 9.56
N GLY A 350 -11.42 -5.49 9.38
CA GLY A 350 -11.98 -4.45 10.25
C GLY A 350 -11.33 -4.41 11.64
N CYS A 351 -11.96 -3.72 12.58
CA CYS A 351 -11.42 -3.48 13.92
C CYS A 351 -12.48 -3.80 14.99
N TYR A 352 -12.16 -4.69 15.93
CA TYR A 352 -13.09 -5.09 17.00
C TYR A 352 -13.52 -3.93 17.92
N TRP A 353 -12.74 -2.84 17.96
CA TRP A 353 -13.11 -1.66 18.72
C TRP A 353 -14.09 -0.76 17.96
N GLY A 354 -13.82 -0.49 16.68
CA GLY A 354 -14.73 0.18 15.73
C GLY A 354 -15.29 1.57 16.09
N ARG A 355 -14.90 2.17 17.22
CA ARG A 355 -15.58 3.33 17.80
C ARG A 355 -14.78 4.63 17.83
N CYS A 356 -13.48 4.59 17.51
CA CYS A 356 -12.64 5.78 17.58
C CYS A 356 -13.15 6.89 16.65
N THR A 357 -13.45 8.07 17.20
CA THR A 357 -14.16 9.15 16.47
C THR A 357 -13.31 9.84 15.40
N PHE A 358 -11.99 9.63 15.41
CA PHE A 358 -11.05 10.13 14.40
C PHE A 358 -10.72 9.09 13.31
N CYS A 359 -11.09 7.82 13.51
CA CYS A 359 -10.57 6.71 12.73
C CYS A 359 -11.40 6.49 11.46
N ASP A 360 -10.73 6.46 10.31
CA ASP A 360 -11.33 6.21 9.01
C ASP A 360 -11.14 4.77 8.51
N HIS A 361 -10.33 3.95 9.19
CA HIS A 361 -10.06 2.56 8.80
C HIS A 361 -11.33 1.70 8.66
N GLY A 362 -12.34 1.95 9.49
CA GLY A 362 -13.63 1.26 9.41
C GLY A 362 -14.39 1.53 8.10
N GLN A 363 -14.14 2.66 7.43
CA GLN A 363 -14.83 3.03 6.17
C GLN A 363 -14.40 2.18 4.97
N GLY A 364 -13.24 1.51 5.07
CA GLY A 364 -12.76 0.58 4.04
C GLY A 364 -13.48 -0.77 4.05
N TYR A 365 -14.23 -1.08 5.12
CA TYR A 365 -14.95 -2.34 5.29
C TYR A 365 -16.45 -2.10 5.38
N PHE A 366 -17.25 -3.01 4.84
CA PHE A 366 -18.71 -2.94 5.01
C PHE A 366 -19.16 -3.44 6.39
N ASP A 367 -18.61 -4.56 6.87
CA ASP A 367 -18.86 -5.01 8.25
C ASP A 367 -17.80 -4.46 9.21
N GLN A 368 -18.15 -4.36 10.50
CA GLN A 368 -17.27 -3.78 11.52
C GLN A 368 -16.01 -4.62 11.82
N TYR A 369 -16.16 -5.95 11.95
CA TYR A 369 -15.05 -6.82 12.34
C TYR A 369 -15.33 -8.31 12.08
N ARG A 370 -14.33 -9.02 11.52
CA ARG A 370 -14.32 -10.49 11.33
C ARG A 370 -12.93 -11.03 11.63
N GLY A 371 -12.81 -12.05 12.49
CA GLY A 371 -11.52 -12.66 12.84
C GLY A 371 -11.43 -14.15 12.51
N MET A 372 -10.23 -14.62 12.16
CA MET A 372 -9.99 -16.04 11.91
C MET A 372 -9.77 -16.83 13.22
N PRO A 373 -10.10 -18.14 13.23
CA PRO A 373 -9.72 -19.03 14.33
C PRO A 373 -8.21 -19.07 14.51
N ALA A 374 -7.73 -19.04 15.76
CA ALA A 374 -6.30 -19.01 16.08
C ALA A 374 -5.51 -20.20 15.47
N GLN A 375 -6.12 -21.39 15.42
CA GLN A 375 -5.49 -22.57 14.81
C GLN A 375 -5.26 -22.34 13.31
N LEU A 376 -6.27 -21.82 12.60
CA LEU A 376 -6.15 -21.51 11.18
C LEU A 376 -5.06 -20.48 10.92
N VAL A 377 -4.97 -19.43 11.77
CA VAL A 377 -3.90 -18.44 11.69
C VAL A 377 -2.52 -19.10 11.78
N VAL A 378 -2.30 -19.96 12.76
CA VAL A 378 -1.00 -20.65 12.94
C VAL A 378 -0.70 -21.61 11.78
N ASP A 379 -1.70 -22.35 11.29
CA ASP A 379 -1.54 -23.26 10.16
C ASP A 379 -1.18 -22.51 8.86
N GLN A 380 -1.81 -21.36 8.63
CA GLN A 380 -1.51 -20.49 7.48
C GLN A 380 -0.10 -19.87 7.58
N ILE A 381 0.28 -19.40 8.77
CA ILE A 381 1.62 -18.86 9.02
C ILE A 381 2.70 -19.92 8.80
N LYS A 382 2.50 -21.15 9.28
CA LYS A 382 3.43 -22.27 9.00
C LYS A 382 3.55 -22.55 7.50
N SER A 383 2.42 -22.54 6.79
CA SER A 383 2.39 -22.77 5.35
C SER A 383 3.14 -21.67 4.58
N LEU A 384 2.96 -20.40 4.95
CA LEU A 384 3.70 -19.27 4.34
C LEU A 384 5.19 -19.32 4.69
N ARG A 385 5.53 -19.57 5.95
CA ARG A 385 6.91 -19.75 6.44
C ARG A 385 7.64 -20.82 5.63
N ASP A 386 7.00 -21.98 5.45
CA ASP A 386 7.60 -23.12 4.76
C ASP A 386 7.65 -22.91 3.25
N LYS A 387 6.62 -22.28 2.64
CA LYS A 387 6.60 -22.00 1.20
C LYS A 387 7.67 -20.98 0.81
N TYR A 388 7.79 -19.89 1.57
CA TYR A 388 8.64 -18.75 1.22
C TYR A 388 9.97 -18.72 1.97
N GLN A 389 10.22 -19.69 2.86
CA GLN A 389 11.40 -19.75 3.73
C GLN A 389 11.61 -18.47 4.55
N CYS A 390 10.52 -17.75 4.86
CA CYS A 390 10.56 -16.54 5.66
C CYS A 390 10.41 -16.86 7.14
N ARG A 391 11.03 -16.05 8.01
CA ARG A 391 10.84 -16.15 9.46
C ARG A 391 10.21 -14.91 10.07
N HIS A 392 10.05 -13.83 9.31
CA HIS A 392 9.51 -12.57 9.80
C HIS A 392 8.13 -12.30 9.23
N PHE A 393 7.19 -11.96 10.10
CA PHE A 393 5.80 -11.69 9.74
C PHE A 393 5.31 -10.34 10.27
N LEU A 394 4.62 -9.60 9.43
CA LEU A 394 3.87 -8.40 9.84
C LEU A 394 2.39 -8.75 9.84
N PHE A 395 1.77 -8.78 11.02
CA PHE A 395 0.31 -8.88 11.12
C PHE A 395 -0.26 -7.48 10.86
N SER A 396 -0.82 -7.29 9.66
CA SER A 396 -1.33 -6.02 9.15
C SER A 396 -2.77 -5.71 9.60
N ASP A 397 -3.22 -6.37 10.66
CA ASP A 397 -4.51 -6.16 11.29
C ASP A 397 -4.67 -4.72 11.80
N GLU A 398 -5.84 -4.12 11.61
CA GLU A 398 -6.16 -2.75 12.07
C GLU A 398 -5.95 -2.59 13.59
N SER A 399 -6.30 -3.64 14.32
CA SER A 399 -5.93 -3.81 15.72
C SER A 399 -6.03 -5.27 16.11
N TYR A 400 -4.91 -5.86 16.51
CA TYR A 400 -4.85 -7.27 16.85
C TYR A 400 -5.69 -7.57 18.10
N PRO A 401 -6.67 -8.48 18.04
CA PRO A 401 -7.56 -8.72 19.17
C PRO A 401 -6.84 -9.39 20.35
N PRO A 402 -7.08 -8.99 21.61
CA PRO A 402 -6.41 -9.58 22.76
C PRO A 402 -6.66 -11.09 22.91
N ALA A 403 -7.85 -11.57 22.57
CA ALA A 403 -8.15 -13.00 22.60
C ALA A 403 -7.34 -13.80 21.56
N LEU A 404 -7.10 -13.20 20.38
CA LEU A 404 -6.31 -13.81 19.32
C LEU A 404 -4.82 -13.75 19.68
N PHE A 405 -4.35 -12.60 20.19
CA PHE A 405 -2.99 -12.41 20.72
C PHE A 405 -2.60 -13.53 21.70
N LYS A 406 -3.46 -13.81 22.68
CA LYS A 406 -3.24 -14.88 23.67
C LYS A 406 -3.14 -16.26 23.01
N LYS A 407 -4.14 -16.63 22.22
CA LYS A 407 -4.24 -17.98 21.64
C LYS A 407 -3.19 -18.25 20.58
N VAL A 408 -2.91 -17.29 19.71
CA VAL A 408 -1.88 -17.41 18.66
C VAL A 408 -0.50 -17.50 19.30
N SER A 409 -0.16 -16.66 20.28
CA SER A 409 1.13 -16.76 20.97
C SER A 409 1.32 -18.13 21.63
N GLN A 410 0.29 -18.66 22.30
CA GLN A 410 0.34 -20.00 22.90
C GLN A 410 0.59 -21.08 21.85
N LEU A 411 -0.19 -21.09 20.77
CA LEU A 411 -0.07 -22.08 19.70
C LEU A 411 1.27 -22.01 18.94
N LEU A 412 1.82 -20.81 18.75
CA LEU A 412 3.14 -20.62 18.14
C LEU A 412 4.25 -21.26 18.98
N VAL A 413 4.15 -21.19 20.31
CA VAL A 413 5.10 -21.83 21.24
C VAL A 413 4.87 -23.33 21.31
N ASP A 414 3.62 -23.77 21.47
CA ASP A 414 3.28 -25.20 21.63
C ASP A 414 3.67 -26.02 20.40
N GLN A 415 3.60 -25.42 19.21
CA GLN A 415 3.94 -26.06 17.95
C GLN A 415 5.36 -25.74 17.44
N ASP A 416 6.16 -25.03 18.23
CA ASP A 416 7.54 -24.62 17.89
C ASP A 416 7.66 -24.00 16.49
N VAL A 417 6.82 -23.00 16.21
CA VAL A 417 6.70 -22.41 14.86
C VAL A 417 7.92 -21.55 14.50
N GLY A 418 8.63 -20.99 15.49
CA GLY A 418 9.96 -20.40 15.27
C GLY A 418 10.01 -19.18 14.33
N ILE A 419 9.02 -18.30 14.41
CA ILE A 419 8.95 -17.03 13.66
C ILE A 419 9.25 -15.83 14.55
N LYS A 420 9.46 -14.67 13.93
CA LYS A 420 9.40 -13.34 14.53
C LYS A 420 8.20 -12.60 13.97
N TRP A 421 7.49 -11.86 14.80
CA TRP A 421 6.30 -11.15 14.36
C TRP A 421 6.08 -9.82 15.06
N THR A 422 5.32 -8.97 14.39
CA THR A 422 4.91 -7.65 14.86
C THR A 422 3.46 -7.39 14.44
N THR A 423 2.77 -6.53 15.17
CA THR A 423 1.37 -6.16 14.86
C THR A 423 1.03 -4.77 15.41
N LEU A 424 -0.06 -4.19 14.90
CA LEU A 424 -0.74 -3.08 15.55
C LEU A 424 -1.68 -3.63 16.62
N ILE A 425 -1.72 -3.01 17.80
CA ILE A 425 -2.57 -3.44 18.92
C ILE A 425 -3.01 -2.25 19.78
N ARG A 426 -4.18 -2.35 20.40
CA ARG A 426 -4.64 -1.38 21.39
C ARG A 426 -4.12 -1.71 22.79
N PHE A 427 -4.13 -0.72 23.66
CA PHE A 427 -3.95 -0.97 25.09
C PHE A 427 -5.20 -1.66 25.65
N GLU A 428 -5.00 -2.85 26.19
CA GLU A 428 -6.08 -3.73 26.63
C GLU A 428 -6.02 -4.03 28.13
N GLU A 429 -7.15 -3.89 28.83
CA GLU A 429 -7.24 -4.24 30.26
C GLU A 429 -7.02 -5.75 30.48
N THR A 430 -7.36 -6.56 29.48
CA THR A 430 -7.24 -8.01 29.54
C THR A 430 -5.80 -8.52 29.34
N LEU A 431 -4.84 -7.63 29.04
CA LEU A 431 -3.42 -7.94 28.84
C LEU A 431 -2.53 -7.46 30.00
N GLN A 432 -3.04 -7.45 31.23
CA GLN A 432 -2.29 -7.02 32.42
C GLN A 432 -1.62 -8.18 33.21
N ASP A 433 -1.23 -9.24 32.52
CA ASP A 433 -0.52 -10.37 33.12
C ASP A 433 0.88 -10.50 32.50
N GLN A 434 1.93 -10.40 33.32
CA GLN A 434 3.32 -10.51 32.87
C GLN A 434 3.59 -11.84 32.16
N ALA A 435 2.99 -12.95 32.62
CA ALA A 435 3.19 -14.26 32.01
C ALA A 435 2.73 -14.29 30.55
N MET A 436 1.72 -13.48 30.19
CA MET A 436 1.27 -13.37 28.80
C MET A 436 2.30 -12.63 27.93
N TRP A 437 2.96 -11.61 28.44
CA TRP A 437 4.00 -10.88 27.70
C TRP A 437 5.27 -11.73 27.53
N ASP A 438 5.65 -12.48 28.57
CA ASP A 438 6.75 -13.45 28.50
C ASP A 438 6.44 -14.55 27.46
N LEU A 439 5.18 -15.03 27.40
CA LEU A 439 4.71 -15.98 26.39
C LEU A 439 4.76 -15.38 24.99
N ALA A 440 4.30 -14.14 24.79
CA ALA A 440 4.33 -13.47 23.50
C ALA A 440 5.77 -13.27 23.00
N ALA A 441 6.69 -12.87 23.87
CA ALA A 441 8.12 -12.77 23.55
C ALA A 441 8.70 -14.14 23.15
N LYS A 442 8.38 -15.20 23.89
CA LYS A 442 8.76 -16.57 23.55
C LYS A 442 8.16 -17.03 22.21
N ALA A 443 6.95 -16.60 21.89
CA ALA A 443 6.27 -16.83 20.61
C ALA A 443 6.87 -16.02 19.44
N GLY A 444 7.88 -15.18 19.70
CA GLY A 444 8.57 -14.39 18.69
C GLY A 444 8.02 -12.99 18.46
N CYS A 445 7.13 -12.48 19.33
CA CYS A 445 6.68 -11.09 19.25
C CYS A 445 7.88 -10.16 19.51
N CYS A 446 8.25 -9.33 18.52
CA CYS A 446 9.41 -8.45 18.60
C CYS A 446 9.02 -7.01 18.91
N THR A 447 7.99 -6.52 18.25
CA THR A 447 7.58 -5.11 18.30
C THR A 447 6.06 -5.03 18.28
N LEU A 448 5.51 -4.06 18.99
CA LEU A 448 4.09 -3.75 18.96
C LEU A 448 3.88 -2.27 18.70
N TYR A 449 3.00 -1.98 17.74
CA TYR A 449 2.59 -0.63 17.38
C TYR A 449 1.30 -0.30 18.10
N TYR A 450 1.39 0.61 19.05
CA TYR A 450 0.26 1.06 19.85
C TYR A 450 -0.25 2.40 19.37
N GLY A 451 -1.51 2.47 18.98
CA GLY A 451 -2.21 3.74 18.96
C GLY A 451 -2.46 4.19 20.40
N MET A 452 -1.71 5.16 20.91
CA MET A 452 -2.00 5.83 22.18
C MET A 452 -2.88 7.05 21.95
N GLU A 453 -2.58 7.83 20.92
CA GLU A 453 -3.16 9.13 20.57
C GLU A 453 -2.92 10.21 21.61
N SER A 454 -3.36 10.00 22.86
CA SER A 454 -3.20 10.95 23.97
C SER A 454 -2.87 10.22 25.27
N ALA A 455 -2.16 10.91 26.17
CA ALA A 455 -1.92 10.46 27.54
C ALA A 455 -2.95 11.01 28.55
N ASN A 456 -3.89 11.84 28.08
CA ASN A 456 -4.94 12.45 28.89
C ASN A 456 -6.24 11.64 28.77
N GLU A 457 -6.75 11.11 29.89
CA GLU A 457 -7.95 10.26 29.89
C GLU A 457 -9.22 11.01 29.44
N ARG A 458 -9.33 12.32 29.69
CA ARG A 458 -10.46 13.11 29.20
C ARG A 458 -10.43 13.18 27.67
N VAL A 459 -9.28 13.45 27.07
CA VAL A 459 -9.10 13.49 25.61
C VAL A 459 -9.36 12.10 25.00
N LEU A 460 -8.83 11.03 25.62
CA LEU A 460 -9.10 9.65 25.19
C LEU A 460 -10.58 9.27 25.24
N ASN A 461 -11.36 9.86 26.15
CA ASN A 461 -12.81 9.70 26.19
C ASN A 461 -13.52 10.50 25.08
N LEU A 462 -13.04 11.70 24.72
CA LEU A 462 -13.55 12.43 23.56
C LEU A 462 -13.30 11.67 22.24
N MET A 463 -12.19 10.93 22.18
CA MET A 463 -11.85 10.06 21.05
C MET A 463 -12.66 8.74 21.01
N ASP A 464 -13.49 8.46 22.01
CA ASP A 464 -14.15 7.16 22.22
C ASP A 464 -13.16 5.98 22.15
N LYS A 465 -11.97 6.18 22.74
CA LYS A 465 -10.92 5.15 22.85
C LYS A 465 -11.00 4.41 24.17
N HIS A 466 -11.46 5.06 25.24
CA HIS A 466 -11.68 4.48 26.57
C HIS A 466 -10.47 3.70 27.16
N ALA A 467 -9.24 4.09 26.81
CA ALA A 467 -8.04 3.55 27.45
C ALA A 467 -7.72 4.35 28.72
N LYS A 468 -7.45 3.65 29.83
CA LYS A 468 -6.99 4.29 31.07
C LYS A 468 -5.46 4.44 31.05
N LYS A 469 -4.94 5.53 31.61
CA LYS A 469 -3.51 5.79 31.71
C LYS A 469 -2.77 4.67 32.44
N SER A 470 -3.37 4.10 33.49
CA SER A 470 -2.80 2.98 34.24
C SER A 470 -2.66 1.71 33.40
N VAL A 471 -3.59 1.45 32.48
CA VAL A 471 -3.56 0.31 31.54
C VAL A 471 -2.45 0.51 30.52
N ILE A 472 -2.35 1.71 29.96
CA ILE A 472 -1.29 2.10 29.01
C ILE A 472 0.08 1.87 29.66
N GLN A 473 0.31 2.46 30.83
CA GLN A 473 1.58 2.35 31.55
C GLN A 473 1.94 0.89 31.84
N ARG A 474 0.99 0.08 32.34
CA ARG A 474 1.25 -1.31 32.69
C ARG A 474 1.56 -2.17 31.47
N ASN A 475 0.81 -2.05 30.38
CA ASN A 475 1.06 -2.80 29.15
C ASN A 475 2.45 -2.47 28.58
N LEU A 476 2.81 -1.19 28.51
CA LEU A 476 4.14 -0.76 28.04
C LEU A 476 5.27 -1.33 28.92
N GLN A 477 5.12 -1.25 30.25
CA GLN A 477 6.10 -1.76 31.20
C GLN A 477 6.29 -3.28 31.09
N MET A 478 5.19 -4.04 31.01
CA MET A 478 5.23 -5.51 30.94
C MET A 478 5.80 -6.00 29.60
N ALA A 479 5.42 -5.36 28.50
CA ALA A 479 5.99 -5.63 27.17
C ALA A 479 7.49 -5.36 27.14
N ALA A 480 7.92 -4.18 27.61
CA ALA A 480 9.34 -3.80 27.65
C ALA A 480 10.16 -4.74 28.56
N LYS A 481 9.63 -5.14 29.71
CA LYS A 481 10.26 -6.11 30.61
C LYS A 481 10.49 -7.48 29.95
N SER A 482 9.65 -7.85 28.99
CA SER A 482 9.76 -9.08 28.21
C SER A 482 10.69 -8.95 27.00
N GLY A 483 11.27 -7.77 26.77
CA GLY A 483 12.10 -7.47 25.60
C GLY A 483 11.32 -7.15 24.32
N ILE A 484 10.01 -6.88 24.42
CA ILE A 484 9.18 -6.46 23.29
C ILE A 484 9.30 -4.95 23.12
N TRP A 485 9.67 -4.49 21.93
CA TRP A 485 9.75 -3.07 21.61
C TRP A 485 8.35 -2.45 21.52
N ASN A 486 8.15 -1.30 22.17
CA ASN A 486 6.92 -0.54 22.09
C ASN A 486 7.10 0.64 21.12
N HIS A 487 6.38 0.64 20.00
CA HIS A 487 6.23 1.81 19.14
C HIS A 487 4.90 2.48 19.48
N VAL A 488 4.94 3.73 19.95
CA VAL A 488 3.75 4.44 20.43
C VAL A 488 3.43 5.59 19.49
N MET A 489 2.23 5.58 18.93
CA MET A 489 1.70 6.64 18.07
C MET A 489 0.83 7.57 18.90
N ALA A 490 1.07 8.87 18.78
CA ALA A 490 0.34 9.92 19.49
C ALA A 490 0.18 11.15 18.58
N PHE A 491 -0.89 11.92 18.79
CA PHE A 491 -1.11 13.19 18.10
C PHE A 491 -1.83 14.18 19.03
N TYR A 492 -1.60 15.46 18.79
CA TYR A 492 -2.17 16.58 19.52
C TYR A 492 -3.08 17.41 18.61
N GLY A 493 -3.99 18.18 19.22
CA GLY A 493 -4.95 19.02 18.52
C GLY A 493 -6.30 18.34 18.24
N PHE A 494 -6.67 17.31 19.03
CA PHE A 494 -7.98 16.69 18.88
C PHE A 494 -9.09 17.70 19.22
N PRO A 495 -10.23 17.74 18.51
CA PRO A 495 -11.32 18.67 18.82
C PRO A 495 -11.76 18.62 20.30
N GLY A 496 -11.60 19.73 21.00
CA GLY A 496 -11.91 19.86 22.43
C GLY A 496 -10.76 19.55 23.39
N GLU A 497 -9.56 19.26 22.89
CA GLU A 497 -8.30 19.23 23.66
C GLU A 497 -7.82 20.66 23.97
N THR A 498 -7.37 20.90 25.21
CA THR A 498 -6.77 22.17 25.62
C THR A 498 -5.25 22.13 25.54
N PHE A 499 -4.60 23.29 25.49
CA PHE A 499 -3.14 23.40 25.42
C PHE A 499 -2.42 22.74 26.61
N GLU A 500 -3.01 22.72 27.81
CA GLU A 500 -2.41 22.07 28.99
C GLU A 500 -2.49 20.54 28.94
N GLU A 501 -3.35 19.99 28.08
CA GLU A 501 -3.58 18.55 27.98
C GLU A 501 -2.82 17.88 26.84
N ALA A 502 -2.49 18.66 25.80
CA ALA A 502 -1.56 18.30 24.74
C ALA A 502 -0.12 18.31 25.26
#